data_AF-A0A528HTC4-F1
#
_entry.id   AF-A0A528HTC4-F1
#
_cell.length_a   1.000
_cell.length_b   1.000
_cell.length_c   1.000
_cell.angle_alpha   90.00
_cell.angle_beta   90.00
_cell.angle_gamma   90.00
#
_symmetry.space_group_name_H-M   'P 1'
#
loop_
_entity.id
_entity.type
_entity.pdbx_description
1 polymer ?
#
loop_
_entity_poly.entity_id
_entity_poly.type
_entity_poly.pdbx_seq_one_letter_code
_entity_poly.pdbx_strand_id
1 'polypeptide(L)'
;DRSSAGQADVWGLPTAEGDCEDFAILKKAELLKRGWPASAMLLTVATLGGAGHTVLTVRTSKGDLVLDNRTGAIRNWSRTSYRYFARQSQSENGKWTRIKT
;
A
#
# COMPACT_ATOMS: atom_id res chain seq x y z
N ASP A 1 14.28 7.36 7.15
CA ASP A 1 14.88 7.16 8.48
C ASP A 1 15.57 8.45 8.94
N ARG A 2 14.91 9.16 9.86
CA ARG A 2 15.56 10.06 10.82
C ARG A 2 14.90 9.78 12.16
N SER A 3 15.68 9.08 12.98
CA SER A 3 15.57 8.85 14.41
C SER A 3 14.58 9.73 15.17
N SER A 4 13.54 9.09 15.69
CA SER A 4 12.93 9.41 16.99
C SER A 4 12.31 8.12 17.54
N ALA A 5 13.12 7.34 18.22
CA ALA A 5 12.61 6.29 19.09
C ALA A 5 11.94 6.97 20.30
N GLY A 6 10.64 6.74 20.48
CA GLY A 6 10.00 6.90 21.76
C GLY A 6 9.34 8.25 22.04
N GLN A 7 8.32 8.61 21.26
CA GLN A 7 7.08 9.18 21.81
C GLN A 7 6.03 9.30 20.71
N ALA A 8 4.89 8.64 20.95
CA ALA A 8 3.57 8.89 20.39
C ALA A 8 3.54 9.53 18.99
N ASP A 9 3.27 8.70 17.98
CA ASP A 9 2.05 8.81 17.15
C ASP A 9 1.34 10.18 17.23
N VAL A 10 2.00 11.25 16.77
CA VAL A 10 1.36 12.55 16.60
C VAL A 10 0.69 12.49 15.24
N TRP A 11 -0.64 12.38 15.27
CA TRP A 11 -1.58 12.54 14.17
C TRP A 11 -1.48 13.94 13.54
N GLY A 12 -0.35 14.22 12.89
CA GLY A 12 -0.08 15.45 12.15
C GLY A 12 -0.52 15.31 10.70
N LEU A 13 -1.26 16.30 10.22
CA LEU A 13 -1.84 16.36 8.88
C LEU A 13 -0.79 16.07 7.78
N PRO A 14 -1.10 15.19 6.81
CA PRO A 14 -0.09 14.65 5.91
C PRO A 14 0.31 15.59 4.77
N THR A 15 1.61 15.61 4.45
CA THR A 15 2.17 16.12 3.19
C THR A 15 2.58 14.96 2.28
N ALA A 16 2.16 15.04 1.02
CA ALA A 16 1.93 13.95 0.05
C ALA A 16 3.09 12.99 -0.35
N GLU A 17 4.26 13.07 0.27
CA GLU A 17 5.39 12.15 0.02
C GLU A 17 5.84 11.37 1.27
N GLY A 18 5.28 11.67 2.46
CA GLY A 18 5.65 11.05 3.75
C GLY A 18 4.48 10.41 4.51
N ASP A 19 3.42 10.02 3.80
CA ASP A 19 2.10 9.65 4.32
C ASP A 19 1.40 8.50 3.55
N CYS A 20 2.00 8.04 2.44
CA CYS A 20 1.33 7.13 1.50
C CYS A 20 1.09 5.74 2.12
N GLU A 21 2.03 5.29 2.95
CA GLU A 21 1.94 4.07 3.72
C GLU A 21 0.84 4.13 4.77
N ASP A 22 0.65 5.29 5.42
CA ASP A 22 -0.40 5.46 6.44
C ASP A 22 -1.77 5.39 5.80
N PHE A 23 -1.97 6.04 4.65
CA PHE A 23 -3.20 5.88 3.88
C PHE A 23 -3.44 4.44 3.45
N ALA A 24 -2.41 3.72 3.02
CA ALA A 24 -2.52 2.33 2.63
C ALA A 24 -2.87 1.42 3.83
N ILE A 25 -2.26 1.66 4.99
CA ILE A 25 -2.53 0.97 6.25
C ILE A 25 -3.95 1.27 6.74
N LEU A 26 -4.37 2.53 6.74
CA LEU A 26 -5.71 2.95 7.17
C LEU A 26 -6.80 2.32 6.30
N LYS A 27 -6.63 2.34 4.97
CA LYS A 27 -7.55 1.68 4.05
C LYS A 27 -7.64 0.17 4.31
N LYS A 28 -6.50 -0.48 4.55
CA LYS A 28 -6.46 -1.90 4.90
C LYS A 28 -7.22 -2.16 6.21
N ALA A 29 -6.97 -1.36 7.25
CA ALA A 29 -7.66 -1.47 8.53
C ALA A 29 -9.18 -1.28 8.38
N GLU A 30 -9.61 -0.31 7.58
CA GLU A 30 -11.03 -0.04 7.36
C GLU A 30 -11.71 -1.16 6.56
N LEU A 31 -11.04 -1.73 5.55
CA LEU A 31 -11.56 -2.88 4.82
C LEU A 31 -11.58 -4.16 5.68
N LEU A 32 -10.59 -4.35 6.56
CA LEU A 32 -10.59 -5.43 7.55
C LEU A 32 -11.81 -5.34 8.48
N LYS A 33 -12.12 -4.14 9.00
CA LYS A 33 -13.33 -3.91 9.81
C LYS A 33 -14.62 -4.25 9.07
N ARG A 34 -14.62 -4.12 7.74
CA ARG A 34 -15.73 -4.47 6.84
C ARG A 34 -15.75 -5.95 6.43
N GLY A 35 -14.89 -6.78 7.01
CA GLY A 35 -14.87 -8.23 6.78
C GLY A 35 -14.08 -8.68 5.54
N TRP A 36 -13.29 -7.80 4.92
CA TRP A 36 -12.44 -8.21 3.82
C TRP A 36 -11.29 -9.09 4.32
N PRO A 37 -10.91 -10.15 3.59
CA PRO A 37 -9.85 -11.06 4.03
C PRO A 37 -8.49 -10.37 4.00
N ALA A 38 -7.76 -10.41 5.12
CA ALA A 38 -6.44 -9.80 5.25
C ALA A 38 -5.44 -10.27 4.18
N SER A 39 -5.52 -11.55 3.82
CA SER A 39 -4.68 -12.18 2.79
C SER A 39 -4.92 -11.60 1.38
N ALA A 40 -6.07 -10.98 1.13
CA ALA A 40 -6.33 -10.30 -0.14
C ALA A 40 -5.79 -8.86 -0.16
N MET A 41 -5.48 -8.26 1.00
CA MET A 41 -5.14 -6.84 1.13
C MET A 41 -3.69 -6.64 1.51
N LEU A 42 -2.88 -6.19 0.55
CA LEU A 42 -1.42 -6.27 0.61
C LEU A 42 -0.81 -4.89 0.37
N LEU A 43 0.01 -4.41 1.31
CA LEU A 43 0.82 -3.23 1.06
C LEU A 43 1.82 -3.53 -0.06
N THR A 44 2.00 -2.55 -0.95
CA THR A 44 2.89 -2.65 -2.11
C THR A 44 3.76 -1.42 -2.21
N VAL A 45 5.07 -1.64 -2.38
CA VAL A 45 6.05 -0.59 -2.68
C VAL A 45 6.23 -0.48 -4.19
N ALA A 46 6.12 0.73 -4.70
CA ALA A 46 6.21 1.09 -6.11
C ALA A 46 7.03 2.38 -6.30
N THR A 47 7.29 2.76 -7.55
CA THR A 47 7.69 4.11 -7.91
C THR A 47 6.84 4.66 -9.05
N LEU A 48 6.71 5.98 -9.09
CA LEU A 48 6.12 6.74 -10.20
C LEU A 48 7.04 7.90 -10.53
N GLY A 49 7.53 7.96 -11.76
CA GLY A 49 8.46 9.02 -12.17
C GLY A 49 9.76 9.06 -11.36
N GLY A 50 10.18 7.91 -10.79
CA GLY A 50 11.37 7.79 -9.95
C GLY A 50 11.14 8.04 -8.45
N ALA A 51 10.00 8.63 -8.04
CA ALA A 51 9.65 8.81 -6.64
C ALA A 51 9.07 7.52 -6.04
N GLY A 52 9.51 7.14 -4.83
CA GLY A 52 8.97 6.02 -4.07
C GLY A 52 7.50 6.24 -3.68
N HIS A 53 6.73 5.16 -3.61
CA HIS A 53 5.31 5.20 -3.27
C HIS A 53 4.84 3.91 -2.62
N THR A 54 3.89 4.01 -1.68
CA THR A 54 3.22 2.85 -1.08
C THR A 54 1.73 2.90 -1.38
N VAL A 55 1.19 1.80 -1.88
CA VAL A 55 -0.24 1.65 -2.18
C VAL A 55 -0.80 0.40 -1.51
N LEU A 56 -2.11 0.37 -1.34
CA LEU A 56 -2.81 -0.85 -1.00
C LEU A 56 -3.20 -1.59 -2.29
N THR A 57 -2.77 -2.84 -2.40
CA THR A 57 -3.23 -3.74 -3.46
C THR A 57 -4.25 -4.72 -2.91
N VAL A 58 -5.37 -4.87 -3.62
CA VAL A 58 -6.42 -5.83 -3.28
C VAL A 58 -6.49 -6.91 -4.35
N ARG A 59 -6.23 -8.16 -3.96
CA ARG A 59 -6.30 -9.35 -4.80
C ARG A 59 -7.77 -9.73 -4.97
N THR A 60 -8.23 -9.83 -6.21
CA THR A 60 -9.58 -10.31 -6.52
C THR A 60 -9.52 -11.43 -7.56
N SER A 61 -10.62 -12.15 -7.76
CA SER A 61 -10.73 -13.15 -8.83
C SER A 61 -10.63 -12.57 -10.24
N LYS A 62 -10.79 -11.24 -10.39
CA LYS A 62 -10.73 -10.53 -11.68
C LYS A 62 -9.41 -9.79 -11.89
N GLY A 63 -8.46 -9.95 -10.97
CA GLY A 63 -7.16 -9.29 -10.99
C GLY A 63 -6.90 -8.41 -9.78
N ASP A 64 -5.75 -7.75 -9.80
CA ASP A 64 -5.26 -6.92 -8.71
C ASP A 64 -5.74 -5.49 -8.87
N LEU A 65 -6.37 -4.95 -7.83
CA LEU A 65 -6.81 -3.56 -7.77
C LEU A 65 -5.85 -2.74 -6.93
N VAL A 66 -5.62 -1.49 -7.33
CA VAL A 66 -4.77 -0.52 -6.64
C VAL A 66 -5.63 0.55 -6.03
N LEU A 67 -5.51 0.72 -4.72
CA LEU A 67 -6.13 1.77 -3.93
C LEU A 67 -5.04 2.74 -3.48
N ASP A 68 -5.16 3.98 -3.92
CA ASP A 68 -4.09 4.99 -3.85
C ASP A 68 -4.58 6.28 -3.17
N ASN A 69 -3.72 7.02 -2.50
CA ASN A 69 -4.04 8.36 -1.95
C ASN A 69 -3.88 9.47 -2.99
N ARG A 70 -3.10 9.27 -4.06
CA ARG A 70 -2.88 10.28 -5.11
C ARG A 70 -4.07 10.45 -6.06
N THR A 71 -4.98 9.47 -6.11
CA THR A 71 -6.19 9.51 -6.94
C THR A 71 -7.31 8.73 -6.27
N GLY A 72 -8.55 9.22 -6.38
CA GLY A 72 -9.74 8.50 -5.91
C GLY A 72 -10.15 7.32 -6.80
N ALA A 73 -9.56 7.19 -7.99
CA ALA A 73 -9.90 6.10 -8.91
C ALA A 73 -9.24 4.78 -8.49
N ILE A 74 -10.06 3.73 -8.33
CA ILE A 74 -9.55 2.36 -8.20
C ILE A 74 -9.15 1.86 -9.57
N ARG A 75 -7.90 1.41 -9.72
CA ARG A 75 -7.34 0.99 -11.00
C ARG A 75 -6.88 -0.45 -10.97
N ASN A 76 -7.00 -1.15 -12.09
CA ASN A 76 -6.30 -2.42 -12.27
C ASN A 76 -4.80 -2.18 -12.22
N TRP A 77 -4.06 -3.03 -11.51
CA TRP A 77 -2.60 -3.02 -11.39
C TRP A 77 -1.89 -2.86 -12.73
N SER A 78 -2.32 -3.64 -13.73
CA SER A 78 -1.77 -3.63 -15.10
C SER A 78 -2.09 -2.37 -15.90
N ARG A 79 -2.95 -1.49 -15.38
CA ARG A 79 -3.35 -0.22 -16.03
C ARG A 79 -2.85 1.01 -15.27
N THR A 80 -1.96 0.82 -14.30
CA THR A 80 -1.25 1.93 -13.68
C THR A 80 0.08 2.16 -14.38
N SER A 81 0.65 3.34 -14.20
CA SER A 81 2.02 3.67 -14.65
C SER A 81 3.08 3.38 -13.57
N TYR A 82 2.71 2.63 -12.53
CA TYR A 82 3.63 2.31 -11.44
C TYR A 82 4.65 1.26 -11.86
N ARG A 83 5.89 1.45 -11.42
CA ARG A 83 6.88 0.37 -11.38
C ARG A 83 6.86 -0.27 -10.01
N TYR A 84 6.48 -1.53 -9.94
CA TYR A 84 6.33 -2.24 -8.67
C TYR A 84 7.59 -2.98 -8.24
N PHE A 85 7.97 -2.89 -6.97
CA PHE A 85 9.21 -3.47 -6.46
C PHE A 85 8.98 -4.66 -5.52
N ALA A 86 8.08 -4.49 -4.56
CA ALA A 86 7.81 -5.51 -3.55
C ALA A 86 6.37 -5.40 -3.06
N ARG A 87 5.83 -6.52 -2.59
CA ARG A 87 4.49 -6.60 -2.02
C ARG A 87 4.49 -7.54 -0.82
N GLN A 88 3.65 -7.27 0.18
CA GLN A 88 3.40 -8.21 1.27
C GLN A 88 2.95 -9.59 0.72
N SER A 89 3.40 -10.66 1.36
CA SER A 89 2.99 -12.02 1.03
C SER A 89 1.52 -12.24 1.42
N GLN A 90 0.81 -13.01 0.59
CA GLN A 90 -0.57 -13.44 0.87
C GLN A 90 -0.64 -14.51 1.96
N SER A 91 0.41 -15.34 2.07
CA SER A 91 0.41 -16.57 2.88
C SER A 91 1.37 -16.51 4.07
N GLU A 92 2.30 -15.56 4.08
CA GLU A 92 3.35 -15.49 5.10
C GLU A 92 3.37 -14.10 5.77
N ASN A 93 2.90 -14.04 7.01
CA ASN A 93 2.86 -12.79 7.78
C ASN A 93 4.25 -12.17 7.92
N GLY A 94 4.35 -10.85 7.72
CA GLY A 94 5.60 -10.10 7.83
C GLY A 94 6.58 -10.27 6.66
N LYS A 95 6.34 -11.21 5.74
CA LYS A 95 7.20 -11.38 4.57
C LYS A 95 6.78 -10.49 3.40
N TRP A 96 7.78 -10.05 2.65
CA TRP A 96 7.63 -9.30 1.42
C TRP A 96 8.21 -10.10 0.25
N THR A 97 7.47 -10.17 -0.85
CA THR A 97 7.89 -10.81 -2.09
C THR A 97 8.34 -9.73 -3.07
N ARG A 98 9.55 -9.88 -3.62
CA ARG A 98 10.03 -9.04 -4.72
C ARG A 98 9.17 -9.30 -5.96
N ILE A 99 8.64 -8.24 -6.56
CA ILE A 99 8.00 -8.32 -7.87
C ILE A 99 9.13 -8.39 -8.91
N LYS A 100 9.24 -9.54 -9.61
CA LYS A 100 10.17 -9.66 -10.73
C LYS A 100 9.59 -8.88 -11.90
N THR A 101 10.34 -7.87 -12.36
CA THR A 101 10.05 -7.13 -13.59
C THR A 101 10.54 -7.92 -14.79
#